data_AF-A0A353CC80-F1
#
_entry.id   AF-A0A353CC80-F1
#
_cell.length_a   1.000
_cell.length_b   1.000
_cell.length_c   1.000
_cell.angle_alpha   90.00
_cell.angle_beta   90.00
_cell.angle_gamma   90.00
#
_symmetry.space_group_name_H-M   'P 1'
#
loop_
_entity.id
_entity.type
_entity.pdbx_description
1 polymer ?
#
loop_
_entity_poly.entity_id
_entity_poly.type
_entity_poly.pdbx_seq_one_letter_code
_entity_poly.pdbx_strand_id
1 'polypeptide(L)'
;YALLESQFQAMIMAVFIGLVLGSAQALSRSLFSQMIPADRESSFFGLYEISEKGTSWLGNLVFAVVVGITGSFRPAILALIFFFVTGSLILLFTNTTQAIHDAGNVTPEEAEKKAAI
;
A
#
# COMPACT_ATOMS: atom_id res chain seq x y z
N TYR A 1 -19.12 -1.49 -19.69
CA TYR A 1 -20.41 -2.08 -19.26
C TYR A 1 -20.46 -3.62 -19.27
N ALA A 2 -19.34 -4.38 -19.28
CA ALA A 2 -19.43 -5.84 -19.48
C ALA A 2 -18.38 -6.69 -18.75
N LEU A 3 -17.83 -6.27 -17.60
CA LEU A 3 -16.70 -6.97 -16.93
C LEU A 3 -17.04 -7.74 -15.64
N LEU A 4 -18.32 -7.98 -15.34
CA LEU A 4 -18.75 -8.65 -14.09
C LEU A 4 -19.90 -9.64 -14.26
N GLU A 5 -20.26 -10.02 -15.49
CA GLU A 5 -21.32 -11.03 -15.69
C GLU A 5 -20.77 -12.45 -15.75
N SER A 6 -19.50 -12.61 -16.15
CA SER A 6 -18.84 -13.91 -16.25
C SER A 6 -17.89 -14.13 -15.07
N GLN A 7 -17.98 -15.31 -14.45
CA GLN A 7 -17.06 -15.79 -13.41
C GLN A 7 -15.58 -15.63 -13.83
N PHE A 8 -15.30 -15.80 -15.12
CA PHE A 8 -13.97 -15.64 -15.69
C PHE A 8 -13.45 -14.20 -15.62
N GLN A 9 -14.30 -13.21 -15.88
CA GLN A 9 -13.92 -11.79 -15.79
C GLN A 9 -13.67 -11.37 -14.35
N ALA A 10 -14.50 -11.86 -13.41
CA ALA A 10 -14.30 -11.64 -11.99
C ALA A 10 -12.98 -12.25 -11.49
N MET A 11 -12.61 -13.46 -11.96
CA MET A 11 -11.31 -14.07 -11.65
C MET A 11 -10.14 -13.26 -12.20
N ILE A 12 -10.21 -12.80 -13.45
CA ILE A 12 -9.16 -11.94 -14.03
C ILE A 12 -9.00 -10.68 -13.19
N MET A 13 -10.10 -9.99 -12.86
CA MET A 13 -10.07 -8.80 -12.00
C MET A 13 -9.48 -9.09 -10.63
N ALA A 14 -9.85 -10.21 -10.00
CA ALA A 14 -9.31 -10.61 -8.70
C ALA A 14 -7.79 -10.87 -8.76
N VAL A 15 -7.29 -11.48 -9.84
CA VAL A 15 -5.85 -11.68 -10.05
C VAL A 15 -5.14 -10.34 -10.18
N PHE A 16 -5.66 -9.40 -10.97
CA PHE A 16 -5.07 -8.07 -11.11
C PHE A 16 -5.08 -7.30 -9.78
N ILE A 17 -6.19 -7.32 -9.06
CA ILE A 17 -6.31 -6.68 -7.75
C ILE A 17 -5.32 -7.30 -6.76
N GLY A 18 -5.21 -8.63 -6.71
CA GLY A 18 -4.27 -9.33 -5.84
C GLY A 18 -2.81 -8.99 -6.16
N LEU A 19 -2.46 -8.91 -7.44
CA LEU A 19 -1.11 -8.53 -7.88
C LEU A 19 -0.76 -7.10 -7.49
N VAL A 20 -1.70 -6.16 -7.65
CA VAL A 20 -1.51 -4.75 -7.30
C VAL A 20 -1.42 -4.57 -5.78
N LEU A 21 -2.32 -5.19 -5.01
CA LEU A 21 -2.31 -5.12 -3.55
C LEU A 21 -1.07 -5.77 -2.94
N GLY A 22 -0.66 -6.94 -3.46
CA GLY A 22 0.53 -7.65 -2.99
C GLY A 22 1.83 -6.89 -3.28
N SER A 23 1.96 -6.33 -4.48
CA SER A 23 3.14 -5.52 -4.84
C SER A 23 3.22 -4.22 -4.03
N ALA A 24 2.10 -3.52 -3.84
CA ALA A 24 2.04 -2.32 -3.01
C ALA A 24 2.39 -2.61 -1.53
N GLN A 25 1.87 -3.70 -0.95
CA GLN A 25 2.24 -4.11 0.41
C GLN A 25 3.72 -4.44 0.54
N ALA A 26 4.27 -5.21 -0.41
CA ALA A 26 5.68 -5.58 -0.39
C ALA A 26 6.60 -4.35 -0.52
N LEU A 27 6.25 -3.43 -1.43
CA LEU A 27 6.98 -2.18 -1.63
C LEU A 27 6.93 -1.29 -0.39
N SER A 28 5.75 -1.09 0.20
CA SER A 28 5.56 -0.31 1.43
C SER A 28 6.43 -0.86 2.57
N ARG A 29 6.42 -2.17 2.78
CA ARG A 29 7.20 -2.81 3.85
C ARG A 29 8.71 -2.69 3.64
N SER A 30 9.18 -2.87 2.40
CA SER A 30 10.59 -2.73 2.03
C SER A 30 11.09 -1.29 2.17
N LEU A 31 10.26 -0.33 1.79
CA LEU A 31 10.55 1.10 1.91
C LEU A 31 10.56 1.52 3.38
N PHE A 32 9.58 1.08 4.16
CA PHE A 32 9.50 1.37 5.58
C PHE A 32 10.70 0.82 6.35
N SER A 33 11.15 -0.41 6.06
CA SER A 33 12.31 -0.99 6.74
C SER A 33 13.60 -0.19 6.55
N GLN A 34 13.74 0.54 5.43
CA GLN A 34 14.91 1.38 5.19
C GLN A 34 14.87 2.70 5.99
N MET A 35 13.69 3.15 6.42
CA MET A 35 13.51 4.36 7.23
C MET A 35 13.56 4.08 8.74
N ILE A 36 13.80 2.85 9.15
CA ILE A 36 13.86 2.45 10.55
C ILE A 36 15.29 2.55 11.08
N PRO A 37 15.53 3.23 12.21
CA PRO A 37 16.82 3.21 12.87
C PRO A 37 17.10 1.85 13.52
N ALA A 38 18.33 1.35 13.37
CA ALA A 38 18.73 -0.01 13.75
C ALA A 38 18.56 -0.34 15.25
N ASP A 39 18.50 0.68 16.12
CA ASP A 39 18.34 0.52 17.57
C ASP A 39 16.89 0.27 18.00
N ARG A 40 15.90 0.51 17.12
CA ARG A 40 14.47 0.55 17.48
C ARG A 40 13.56 -0.21 16.53
N GLU A 41 14.09 -1.14 15.75
CA GLU A 41 13.34 -1.84 14.70
C GLU A 41 12.01 -2.44 15.16
N SER A 42 12.02 -3.15 16.29
CA SER A 42 10.82 -3.79 16.83
C SER A 42 9.70 -2.80 17.16
N SER A 43 10.04 -1.61 17.67
CA SER A 43 9.05 -0.59 18.04
C SER A 43 8.41 0.07 16.82
N PHE A 44 9.19 0.35 15.78
CA PHE A 44 8.70 0.94 14.54
C PHE A 44 7.89 -0.07 13.71
N PHE A 45 8.34 -1.33 13.63
CA PHE A 45 7.56 -2.40 13.00
C PHE A 45 6.26 -2.70 13.77
N GLY A 46 6.29 -2.65 15.10
CA GLY A 46 5.08 -2.77 15.91
C GLY A 46 4.08 -1.65 15.62
N LEU A 47 4.54 -0.41 15.50
CA LEU A 47 3.68 0.72 15.13
C LEU A 47 3.13 0.60 13.70
N TYR A 48 3.95 0.13 12.76
CA TYR A 48 3.52 -0.18 11.39
C TYR A 48 2.40 -1.22 11.37
N GLU A 49 2.58 -2.35 12.07
CA GLU A 49 1.55 -3.39 12.14
C GLU A 49 0.25 -2.91 12.80
N ILE A 50 0.35 -2.10 13.86
CA ILE A 50 -0.83 -1.52 14.52
C ILE A 50 -1.55 -0.56 13.58
N SER A 51 -0.81 0.24 12.80
CA SER A 51 -1.37 1.17 11.83
C SER A 51 -2.05 0.43 10.67
N GLU A 52 -1.42 -0.64 10.18
CA GLU A 52 -1.95 -1.52 9.13
C GLU A 52 -3.25 -2.20 9.60
N LYS A 53 -3.20 -2.95 10.71
CA LYS A 53 -4.38 -3.63 11.27
C LYS A 53 -5.45 -2.64 11.73
N GLY A 54 -5.02 -1.51 12.26
CA GLY A 54 -5.85 -0.40 12.72
C GLY A 54 -6.53 0.38 11.61
N THR A 55 -6.16 0.20 10.34
CA THR A 55 -6.85 0.81 9.20
C THR A 55 -7.67 -0.20 8.40
N SER A 56 -7.43 -1.51 8.57
CA SER A 56 -8.18 -2.58 7.89
C SER A 56 -9.71 -2.52 8.10
N TRP A 57 -10.18 -2.13 9.28
CA TRP A 57 -11.62 -1.98 9.55
C TRP A 57 -12.25 -0.80 8.80
N LEU A 58 -11.46 0.24 8.49
CA LEU A 58 -11.91 1.41 7.77
C LEU A 58 -12.31 1.05 6.34
N GLY A 59 -11.55 0.17 5.69
CA GLY A 59 -11.87 -0.34 4.35
C GLY A 59 -13.20 -1.08 4.31
N ASN A 60 -13.46 -1.95 5.30
CA ASN A 60 -14.72 -2.67 5.43
C ASN A 60 -15.90 -1.72 5.69
N LEU A 61 -15.70 -0.70 6.53
CA LEU A 61 -16.74 0.29 6.84
C LEU A 61 -17.11 1.10 5.59
N VAL A 62 -16.11 1.62 4.87
CA VAL A 62 -16.34 2.34 3.61
C VAL A 62 -17.01 1.44 2.57
N PHE A 63 -16.56 0.20 2.45
CA PHE A 63 -17.19 -0.78 1.56
C PHE A 63 -18.66 -1.01 1.90
N ALA A 64 -18.98 -1.21 3.19
CA ALA A 64 -20.34 -1.41 3.67
C ALA A 64 -21.24 -0.19 3.40
N VAL A 65 -20.72 1.02 3.61
CA VAL A 65 -21.45 2.28 3.34
C VAL A 65 -21.71 2.44 1.84
N VAL A 66 -20.69 2.23 0.99
CA VAL A 66 -20.82 2.38 -0.46
C VAL A 66 -21.81 1.36 -1.04
N VAL A 67 -21.74 0.11 -0.61
CA VAL A 67 -22.69 -0.94 -1.03
C VAL A 67 -24.08 -0.69 -0.48
N GLY A 68 -24.19 -0.24 0.78
CA GLY A 68 -25.47 0.05 1.43
C GLY A 68 -26.24 1.18 0.75
N ILE A 69 -25.55 2.21 0.25
CA ILE A 69 -26.17 3.35 -0.45
C ILE A 69 -26.45 3.01 -1.93
N THR A 70 -25.53 2.30 -2.59
CA THR A 70 -25.62 2.11 -4.05
C THR A 70 -26.32 0.81 -4.47
N GLY A 71 -26.51 -0.14 -3.55
CA GLY A 71 -27.15 -1.43 -3.81
C GLY A 71 -26.41 -2.33 -4.81
N SER A 72 -25.17 -2.00 -5.16
CA SER A 72 -24.37 -2.69 -6.18
C SER A 72 -22.90 -2.76 -5.76
N PHE A 73 -22.25 -3.90 -6.02
CA PHE A 73 -20.83 -4.13 -5.72
C PHE A 73 -19.86 -3.41 -6.68
N ARG A 74 -20.36 -2.92 -7.82
CA ARG A 74 -19.58 -2.25 -8.87
C ARG A 74 -18.89 -0.95 -8.40
N PRO A 75 -19.57 0.00 -7.74
CA PRO A 75 -18.93 1.20 -7.17
C PRO A 75 -17.91 0.92 -6.08
N ALA A 76 -17.92 -0.27 -5.46
CA ALA A 76 -16.90 -0.62 -4.47
C ALA A 76 -15.49 -0.74 -5.10
N ILE A 77 -15.40 -1.13 -6.37
CA ILE A 77 -14.13 -1.13 -7.13
C ILE A 77 -13.66 0.31 -7.39
N LEU A 78 -14.58 1.25 -7.63
CA LEU A 78 -14.23 2.67 -7.79
C LEU A 78 -13.68 3.27 -6.48
N ALA A 79 -14.21 2.85 -5.33
CA ALA A 79 -13.65 3.25 -4.03
C ALA A 79 -12.20 2.74 -3.84
N LEU A 80 -11.89 1.52 -4.30
CA LEU A 80 -10.52 0.99 -4.28
C LEU A 80 -9.57 1.85 -5.13
N ILE A 81 -9.99 2.22 -6.34
CA ILE A 81 -9.22 3.12 -7.22
C ILE A 81 -9.00 4.47 -6.54
N PHE A 82 -10.04 5.04 -5.92
CA PHE A 82 -9.95 6.29 -5.18
C PHE A 82 -8.90 6.24 -4.05
N PHE A 83 -8.91 5.16 -3.24
CA PHE A 83 -7.89 4.97 -2.19
C PHE A 83 -6.49 4.82 -2.77
N PHE A 84 -6.34 4.07 -3.86
CA PHE A 84 -5.04 3.84 -4.49
C PHE A 84 -4.46 5.15 -5.06
N VAL A 85 -5.28 5.93 -5.78
CA VAL A 85 -4.88 7.24 -6.31
C VAL A 85 -4.52 8.21 -5.19
N THR A 86 -5.34 8.28 -4.15
CA THR A 86 -5.08 9.16 -3.00
C THR A 86 -3.77 8.77 -2.29
N GLY A 87 -3.56 7.46 -2.05
CA GLY A 87 -2.33 6.96 -1.46
C GLY A 87 -1.09 7.21 -2.33
N SER A 88 -1.20 6.98 -3.63
CA SER A 88 -0.11 7.26 -4.58
C SER A 88 0.24 8.75 -4.64
N LEU A 89 -0.76 9.64 -4.64
CA LEU A 89 -0.51 11.08 -4.59
C LEU A 89 0.23 11.49 -3.32
N ILE A 90 -0.21 11.00 -2.16
CA ILE A 90 0.48 11.28 -0.89
C ILE A 90 1.94 10.80 -0.94
N LEU A 91 2.18 9.60 -1.49
CA LEU A 91 3.52 9.04 -1.60
C LEU A 91 4.43 9.89 -2.50
N LEU A 92 3.89 10.47 -3.57
CA LEU A 92 4.63 11.37 -4.46
C LEU A 92 5.04 12.69 -3.78
N PHE A 93 4.30 13.12 -2.76
CA PHE A 93 4.64 14.32 -1.98
C PHE A 93 5.61 14.04 -0.83
N THR A 94 5.83 12.78 -0.45
CA THR A 94 6.77 12.41 0.62
C THR A 94 8.19 12.23 0.11
N ASN A 95 9.15 12.85 0.78
CA ASN A 95 10.57 12.72 0.45
C ASN A 95 11.19 11.53 1.20
N THR A 96 11.06 10.35 0.61
CA THR A 96 11.54 9.09 1.19
C THR A 96 13.06 9.02 1.29
N THR A 97 13.77 9.65 0.37
CA THR A 97 15.24 9.74 0.40
C THR A 97 15.72 10.44 1.67
N GLN A 98 15.11 11.60 1.98
CA GLN A 98 15.46 12.34 3.19
C GLN A 98 15.14 11.55 4.47
N ALA A 99 14.01 10.83 4.50
CA ALA A 99 13.64 10.01 5.65
C ALA A 99 14.62 8.85 5.91
N ILE A 100 15.19 8.24 4.86
CA ILE A 100 16.20 7.18 4.99
C ILE A 100 17.51 7.75 5.59
N HIS A 101 17.95 8.92 5.12
CA HIS A 101 19.13 9.59 5.64
C HIS A 101 18.95 10.06 7.10
N ASP A 102 17.79 10.61 7.44
CA ASP A 102 17.46 11.06 8.80
C ASP A 102 17.40 9.87 9.78
N ALA A 103 17.06 8.67 9.31
CA ALA A 103 17.14 7.43 10.08
C ALA A 103 18.59 6.91 10.29
N GLY A 104 19.59 7.57 9.68
CA GLY A 104 20.99 7.16 9.70
C GLY A 104 21.36 6.06 8.70
N ASN A 105 20.44 5.72 7.79
CA ASN A 105 20.64 4.69 6.77
C ASN A 105 21.08 5.30 5.43
N VAL A 106 21.74 4.49 4.60
CA VAL A 106 22.10 4.85 3.23
C VAL A 106 21.06 4.29 2.27
N THR A 107 20.79 5.01 1.18
CA THR A 107 19.85 4.52 0.17
C THR A 107 20.40 3.29 -0.55
N PRO A 108 19.53 2.43 -1.13
CA PRO A 108 19.97 1.24 -1.87
C PRO A 108 20.92 1.58 -3.02
N GLU A 109 20.63 2.68 -3.74
CA GLU A 109 21.46 3.17 -4.85
C GLU A 109 22.86 3.59 -4.38
N GLU A 110 22.97 4.21 -3.19
CA GLU A 110 24.26 4.59 -2.60
C GLU A 110 25.03 3.40 -2.05
N ALA A 111 24.34 2.42 -1.47
CA ALA A 111 24.95 1.18 -1.01
C ALA A 111 25.52 0.37 -2.17
N GLU A 112 24.78 0.25 -3.28
CA GLU A 112 25.22 -0.41 -4.50
C GLU A 112 26.42 0.31 -5.13
N LYS A 113 26.39 1.65 -5.15
CA LYS A 113 27.50 2.47 -5.65
C LYS A 113 28.76 2.37 -4.77
N LYS A 114 28.62 2.24 -3.45
CA LYS A 114 29.74 2.05 -2.51
C LYS A 114 30.35 0.65 -2.58
N ALA A 115 29.55 -0.37 -2.93
CA ALA A 115 30.02 -1.74 -3.14
C ALA A 115 30.70 -1.93 -4.51
N ALA A 116 30.44 -1.04 -5.47
CA ALA A 116 31.05 -1.05 -6.79
C ALA A 116 32.40 -0.30 -6.90
N ILE A 117 32.91 0.24 -5.77
CA ILE A 117 34.19 0.96 -5.64
C ILE A 117 35.13 0.13 -4.78
#